data_AF-A0A376RS00-F1
#
_entry.id   AF-A0A376RS00-F1
#
_cell.length_a   1.000
_cell.length_b   1.000
_cell.length_c   1.000
_cell.angle_alpha   90.00
_cell.angle_beta   90.00
_cell.angle_gamma   90.00
#
_symmetry.space_group_name_H-M   'P 1'
#
loop_
_entity.id
_entity.type
_entity.pdbx_description
1 polymer ?
#
loop_
_entity_poly.entity_id
_entity_poly.type
_entity_poly.pdbx_seq_one_letter_code
_entity_poly.pdbx_strand_id
1 'polypeptide(L)'
;MMKAFFGDKATAENSWGFDWLPKWDKGYDVLQYFEMMKEGKVNGYICQGFNPVASFPNKNKVIGCLSKLKFLVTIDPLNTETSNFWQNHGELNEVDSSKIQTEVFRLPSTCFAEENGSIVNSGRWLQWHWKGADAPGIALTDGEILSGIFLRLRKMYAEQGGANPDQVLNMTWNYAIPHEPKSEEVAMESNGKALADITDPATGAVIVKKGQQLSSFAQLRDDGTTSCGCWIFAGSWTPEGNQMARRDNADPSGLGNTLGWAWAWPLNRRILYNRASADPQGNPWDPKRQLLKWDGTKWTGWDIPDYSAAPPGSGVGPFIMQQEGMGRLFALDKMAEGPFPEHYEPFETPLGTNPLHPNVISNPAARIFKDDAEALGKADKFPYVGTTYRLTEHFHYWTKHALLNAILQPEQFVEIGESLANKLGIAQGDTVKVSSNRGYIKAKAVVTKRIRTLKANGKDIDTIGIPIHWGYEGVAKKGFIANTLTPFVGDANTQTPEFKSFLVNVEKV
;
A
#
# COMPACT_ATOMS: atom_id res chain seq x y z
N MET A 1 -11.71 -19.04 -3.14
CA MET A 1 -12.01 -17.97 -2.16
C MET A 1 -13.22 -18.28 -1.28
N MET A 2 -14.45 -18.39 -1.80
CA MET A 2 -15.64 -18.59 -0.95
C MET A 2 -15.57 -19.84 -0.05
N LYS A 3 -15.01 -20.95 -0.55
CA LYS A 3 -14.76 -22.15 0.26
C LYS A 3 -13.71 -21.95 1.38
N ALA A 4 -12.81 -20.97 1.26
CA ALA A 4 -11.89 -20.60 2.35
C ALA A 4 -12.65 -19.81 3.41
N PHE A 5 -13.36 -18.75 2.99
CA PHE A 5 -14.09 -17.86 3.89
C PHE A 5 -15.26 -18.52 4.62
N PHE A 6 -16.00 -19.42 3.97
CA PHE A 6 -17.27 -19.92 4.52
C PHE A 6 -17.32 -21.45 4.65
N GLY A 7 -16.27 -22.16 4.23
CA GLY A 7 -16.16 -23.61 4.39
C GLY A 7 -17.39 -24.34 3.83
N ASP A 8 -17.97 -25.22 4.64
CA ASP A 8 -19.15 -26.02 4.28
C ASP A 8 -20.42 -25.20 4.08
N LYS A 9 -20.48 -23.98 4.61
CA LYS A 9 -21.64 -23.08 4.44
C LYS A 9 -21.71 -22.46 3.05
N ALA A 10 -20.61 -22.43 2.29
CA ALA A 10 -20.64 -22.05 0.87
C ALA A 10 -20.97 -23.29 0.01
N THR A 11 -22.18 -23.32 -0.53
CA THR A 11 -22.69 -24.42 -1.37
C THR A 11 -23.23 -23.88 -2.70
N ALA A 12 -23.48 -24.75 -3.68
CA ALA A 12 -24.03 -24.32 -4.95
C ALA A 12 -25.43 -23.70 -4.78
N GLU A 13 -26.24 -24.25 -3.86
CA GLU A 13 -27.63 -23.85 -3.61
C GLU A 13 -27.76 -22.41 -3.09
N ASN A 14 -26.74 -21.89 -2.39
CA ASN A 14 -26.71 -20.52 -1.88
C ASN A 14 -25.73 -19.62 -2.64
N SER A 15 -25.39 -19.97 -3.89
CA SER A 15 -24.42 -19.23 -4.70
C SER A 15 -23.08 -19.02 -3.98
N TRP A 16 -22.62 -20.05 -3.26
CA TRP A 16 -21.38 -20.06 -2.49
C TRP A 16 -21.30 -18.98 -1.39
N GLY A 17 -22.44 -18.50 -0.89
CA GLY A 17 -22.48 -17.42 0.11
C GLY A 17 -22.20 -16.03 -0.48
N PHE A 18 -22.38 -15.83 -1.78
CA PHE A 18 -22.15 -14.55 -2.47
C PHE A 18 -22.82 -13.35 -1.78
N ASP A 19 -24.03 -13.54 -1.25
CA ASP A 19 -24.78 -12.48 -0.58
C ASP A 19 -24.28 -12.12 0.82
N TRP A 20 -23.35 -12.90 1.39
CA TRP A 20 -22.69 -12.53 2.64
C TRP A 20 -21.54 -11.53 2.44
N LEU A 21 -21.07 -11.35 1.20
CA LEU A 21 -20.07 -10.33 0.89
C LEU A 21 -20.71 -8.93 0.86
N PRO A 22 -20.05 -7.90 1.44
CA PRO A 22 -20.52 -6.53 1.31
C PRO A 22 -20.44 -6.08 -0.15
N LYS A 23 -21.54 -5.49 -0.65
CA LYS A 23 -21.62 -4.91 -1.98
C LYS A 23 -21.43 -3.40 -1.86
N TRP A 24 -20.48 -2.86 -2.62
CA TRP A 24 -20.14 -1.44 -2.59
C TRP A 24 -21.04 -0.67 -3.56
N ASP A 25 -21.56 0.47 -3.10
CA ASP A 25 -22.31 1.45 -3.90
C ASP A 25 -21.37 2.48 -4.56
N LYS A 26 -20.17 2.66 -3.98
CA LYS A 26 -19.11 3.56 -4.46
C LYS A 26 -17.74 3.17 -3.90
N GLY A 27 -16.69 3.84 -4.37
CA GLY A 27 -15.37 3.77 -3.75
C GLY A 27 -15.33 4.46 -2.38
N TYR A 28 -14.79 3.77 -1.38
CA TYR A 28 -14.53 4.30 -0.04
C TYR A 28 -13.02 4.49 0.18
N ASP A 29 -12.38 5.21 -0.74
CA ASP A 29 -10.99 5.62 -0.60
C ASP A 29 -10.81 6.54 0.62
N VAL A 30 -9.55 6.71 1.06
CA VAL A 30 -9.25 7.43 2.30
C VAL A 30 -9.70 8.90 2.28
N LEU A 31 -9.68 9.57 1.11
CA LEU A 31 -10.14 10.95 0.99
C LEU A 31 -11.66 11.01 1.16
N GLN A 32 -12.40 10.11 0.52
CA GLN A 32 -13.86 9.98 0.67
C GLN A 32 -14.26 9.61 2.09
N TYR A 33 -13.54 8.68 2.73
CA TYR A 33 -13.87 8.20 4.07
C TYR A 33 -13.63 9.28 5.13
N PHE A 34 -12.57 10.09 4.97
CA PHE A 34 -12.31 11.24 5.85
C PHE A 34 -13.27 12.41 5.58
N GLU A 35 -13.75 12.60 4.36
CA GLU A 35 -14.85 13.55 4.10
C GLU A 35 -16.14 13.10 4.81
N MET A 36 -16.48 11.81 4.77
CA MET A 36 -17.61 11.28 5.54
C MET A 36 -17.41 11.42 7.06
N MET A 37 -16.18 11.24 7.55
CA MET A 37 -15.83 11.43 8.97
C MET A 37 -16.00 12.90 9.38
N LYS A 38 -15.59 13.85 8.53
CA LYS A 38 -15.84 15.28 8.71
C LYS A 38 -17.35 15.58 8.78
N GLU A 39 -18.17 14.90 7.99
CA GLU A 39 -19.63 15.01 8.03
C GLU A 39 -20.29 14.30 9.23
N GLY A 40 -19.51 13.65 10.11
CA GLY A 40 -20.03 12.93 11.28
C GLY A 40 -20.68 11.58 10.94
N LYS A 41 -20.42 11.02 9.75
CA LYS A 41 -21.00 9.75 9.27
C LYS A 41 -20.15 8.52 9.63
N VAL A 42 -19.05 8.70 10.35
CA VAL A 42 -18.15 7.62 10.78
C VAL A 42 -18.07 7.60 12.30
N ASN A 43 -18.47 6.48 12.91
CA ASN A 43 -18.48 6.32 14.36
C ASN A 43 -17.14 5.83 14.93
N GLY A 44 -16.47 4.93 14.20
CA GLY A 44 -15.29 4.24 14.67
C GLY A 44 -14.24 4.10 13.58
N TYR A 45 -12.97 4.00 13.98
CA TYR A 45 -11.86 3.76 13.07
C TYR A 45 -10.82 2.84 13.71
N ILE A 46 -10.24 1.92 12.93
CA ILE A 46 -9.15 1.04 13.37
C ILE A 46 -7.91 1.39 12.55
N CYS A 47 -6.84 1.77 13.24
CA CYS A 47 -5.53 2.03 12.67
C CYS A 47 -4.56 0.92 13.10
N GLN A 48 -4.39 -0.11 12.27
CA GLN A 48 -3.43 -1.18 12.48
C GLN A 48 -2.16 -0.90 11.67
N GLY A 49 -1.02 -0.68 12.33
CA GLY A 49 0.27 -0.42 11.68
C GLY A 49 0.27 0.78 10.71
N PHE A 50 -0.63 1.74 10.91
CA PHE A 50 -0.82 2.90 10.03
C PHE A 50 -1.04 4.18 10.84
N ASN A 51 -0.33 5.26 10.48
CA ASN A 51 -0.33 6.53 11.22
C ASN A 51 -0.91 7.69 10.37
N PRO A 52 -2.25 7.77 10.18
CA PRO A 52 -2.88 8.73 9.29
C PRO A 52 -2.63 10.20 9.64
N VAL A 53 -2.50 10.56 10.92
CA VAL A 53 -2.16 11.95 11.31
C VAL A 53 -0.87 12.41 10.66
N ALA A 54 0.09 11.50 10.52
CA ALA A 54 1.35 11.79 9.89
C ALA A 54 1.30 11.62 8.36
N SER A 55 0.64 10.57 7.85
CA SER A 55 0.76 10.14 6.45
C SER A 55 -0.32 10.63 5.49
N PHE A 56 -1.49 11.05 5.97
CA PHE A 56 -2.56 11.58 5.11
C PHE A 56 -2.37 13.06 4.81
N PRO A 57 -2.84 13.55 3.65
CA PRO A 57 -2.71 14.96 3.30
C PRO A 57 -3.55 15.84 4.23
N ASN A 58 -3.17 17.10 4.35
CA ASN A 58 -3.83 18.09 5.19
C ASN A 58 -4.06 17.58 6.63
N LYS A 59 -2.95 17.44 7.37
CA LYS A 59 -2.93 16.97 8.77
C LYS A 59 -3.95 17.68 9.67
N ASN A 60 -4.17 18.98 9.46
CA ASN A 60 -5.13 19.76 10.24
C ASN A 60 -6.58 19.30 9.99
N LYS A 61 -6.96 19.04 8.73
CA LYS A 61 -8.24 18.41 8.40
C LYS A 61 -8.34 17.02 9.00
N VAL A 62 -7.29 16.20 8.90
CA VAL A 62 -7.25 14.83 9.45
C VAL A 62 -7.55 14.82 10.95
N ILE A 63 -6.93 15.70 11.74
CA ILE A 63 -7.23 15.83 13.18
C ILE A 63 -8.69 16.25 13.41
N GLY A 64 -9.18 17.23 12.65
CA GLY A 64 -10.57 17.67 12.75
C GLY A 64 -11.56 16.54 12.46
N CYS A 65 -11.20 15.60 11.58
CA CYS A 65 -11.99 14.40 11.30
C CYS A 65 -11.93 13.39 12.46
N LEU A 66 -10.73 13.01 12.92
CA LEU A 66 -10.55 12.05 14.01
C LEU A 66 -11.19 12.52 15.33
N SER A 67 -11.25 13.83 15.55
CA SER A 67 -11.90 14.45 16.72
C SER A 67 -13.43 14.28 16.75
N LYS A 68 -14.05 13.85 15.64
CA LYS A 68 -15.49 13.59 15.53
C LYS A 68 -15.87 12.12 15.73
N LEU A 69 -14.88 11.22 15.78
CA LEU A 69 -15.12 9.81 16.06
C LEU A 69 -15.71 9.60 17.45
N LYS A 70 -16.44 8.50 17.62
CA LYS A 70 -16.85 8.00 18.94
C LYS A 70 -15.74 7.19 19.57
N PHE A 71 -15.10 6.34 18.78
CA PHE A 71 -13.94 5.56 19.21
C PHE A 71 -12.87 5.44 18.14
N LEU A 72 -11.62 5.26 18.57
CA LEU A 72 -10.46 4.97 17.74
C LEU A 72 -9.69 3.80 18.38
N VAL A 73 -9.41 2.76 17.60
CA VAL A 73 -8.52 1.66 18.02
C VAL A 73 -7.22 1.79 17.24
N THR A 74 -6.09 1.86 17.93
CA THR A 74 -4.76 1.80 17.31
C THR A 74 -4.05 0.52 17.75
N ILE A 75 -3.52 -0.23 16.79
CA ILE A 75 -2.75 -1.46 17.00
C ILE A 75 -1.37 -1.24 16.39
N ASP A 76 -0.33 -1.13 17.21
CA ASP A 76 1.04 -0.79 16.77
C ASP A 76 2.08 -1.23 17.81
N PRO A 77 3.31 -1.63 17.40
CA PRO A 77 4.40 -1.90 18.33
C PRO A 77 5.01 -0.62 18.94
N LEU A 78 4.66 0.56 18.43
CA LEU A 78 5.17 1.85 18.88
C LEU A 78 4.07 2.85 19.18
N ASN A 79 4.45 3.92 19.89
CA ASN A 79 3.59 5.09 19.99
C ASN A 79 3.53 5.82 18.65
N THR A 80 2.35 6.33 18.28
CA THR A 80 2.15 7.07 17.03
C THR A 80 1.45 8.40 17.27
N GLU A 81 1.72 9.37 16.40
CA GLU A 81 0.99 10.64 16.39
C GLU A 81 -0.53 10.47 16.32
N THR A 82 -1.00 9.42 15.64
CA THR A 82 -2.42 9.08 15.57
C THR A 82 -2.99 8.61 16.90
N SER A 83 -2.29 7.76 17.65
CA SER A 83 -2.78 7.35 18.99
C SER A 83 -2.85 8.51 20.00
N ASN A 84 -2.08 9.57 19.78
CA ASN A 84 -2.00 10.76 20.62
C ASN A 84 -2.58 12.01 19.94
N PHE A 85 -3.42 11.87 18.90
CA PHE A 85 -3.92 13.01 18.12
C PHE A 85 -4.69 14.04 18.96
N TRP A 86 -5.27 13.59 20.08
CA TRP A 86 -6.07 14.37 21.02
C TRP A 86 -5.22 15.17 22.03
N GLN A 87 -3.91 14.90 22.13
CA GLN A 87 -3.02 15.57 23.07
C GLN A 87 -2.46 16.86 22.50
N ASN A 88 -2.40 17.93 23.30
CA ASN A 88 -1.75 19.17 22.90
C ASN A 88 -0.22 19.02 22.89
N HIS A 89 0.43 19.40 21.79
CA HIS A 89 1.90 19.45 21.67
C HIS A 89 2.39 20.82 21.18
N GLY A 90 1.75 21.91 21.64
CA GLY A 90 2.00 23.27 21.16
C GLY A 90 1.72 23.38 19.66
N GLU A 91 2.54 24.15 18.94
CA GLU A 91 2.38 24.36 17.49
C GLU A 91 2.44 23.06 16.66
N LEU A 92 3.02 21.98 17.20
CA LEU A 92 3.14 20.69 16.50
C LEU A 92 1.80 19.94 16.46
N ASN A 93 0.98 20.14 17.50
CA ASN A 93 -0.37 19.62 17.60
C ASN A 93 -1.24 20.51 18.49
N GLU A 94 -1.71 21.62 17.91
CA GLU A 94 -2.48 22.61 18.65
C GLU A 94 -3.95 22.19 18.74
N VAL A 95 -4.25 21.38 19.74
CA VAL A 95 -5.60 20.88 20.04
C VAL A 95 -6.01 21.19 21.47
N ASP A 96 -7.31 21.29 21.70
CA ASP A 96 -7.89 21.38 23.04
C ASP A 96 -8.44 20.01 23.44
N SER A 97 -7.67 19.26 24.23
CA SER A 97 -8.01 17.89 24.63
C SER A 97 -9.37 17.81 25.32
N SER A 98 -9.82 18.87 26.00
CA SER A 98 -11.13 18.90 26.68
C SER A 98 -12.32 18.88 25.72
N LYS A 99 -12.10 19.25 24.46
CA LYS A 99 -13.14 19.27 23.41
C LYS A 99 -13.19 18.00 22.57
N ILE A 100 -12.21 17.11 22.70
CA ILE A 100 -12.14 15.87 21.92
C ILE A 100 -12.71 14.74 22.77
N GLN A 101 -13.85 14.19 22.33
CA GLN A 101 -14.61 13.18 23.08
C GLN A 101 -14.36 11.74 22.58
N THR A 102 -13.44 11.56 21.63
CA THR A 102 -13.12 10.25 21.06
C THR A 102 -12.51 9.34 22.13
N GLU A 103 -13.10 8.16 22.35
CA GLU A 103 -12.50 7.12 23.17
C GLU A 103 -11.35 6.44 22.40
N VAL A 104 -10.14 6.43 22.96
CA VAL A 104 -8.96 5.89 22.26
C VAL A 104 -8.45 4.63 22.96
N PHE A 105 -8.45 3.51 22.23
CA PHE A 105 -7.85 2.24 22.65
C PHE A 105 -6.51 2.08 21.95
N ARG A 106 -5.40 2.03 22.71
CA ARG A 106 -4.07 1.72 22.18
C ARG A 106 -3.64 0.32 22.60
N LEU A 107 -3.61 -0.59 21.64
CA LEU A 107 -3.32 -2.00 21.85
C LEU A 107 -1.88 -2.29 21.38
N PRO A 108 -0.97 -2.73 22.27
CA PRO A 108 0.41 -3.00 21.91
C PRO A 108 0.51 -4.29 21.09
N SER A 109 1.05 -4.20 19.88
CA SER A 109 1.33 -5.37 19.04
C SER A 109 2.81 -5.74 19.05
N THR A 110 3.10 -6.90 18.49
CA THR A 110 4.43 -7.36 18.07
C THR A 110 5.03 -6.51 16.94
N CYS A 111 6.34 -6.63 16.76
CA CYS A 111 7.05 -6.21 15.55
C CYS A 111 7.53 -7.40 14.71
N PHE A 112 8.13 -7.12 13.55
CA PHE A 112 8.58 -8.14 12.59
C PHE A 112 9.53 -9.22 13.14
N ALA A 113 10.22 -8.95 14.26
CA ALA A 113 11.18 -9.88 14.87
C ALA A 113 10.53 -10.84 15.88
N GLU A 114 9.26 -10.66 16.20
CA GLU A 114 8.57 -11.32 17.32
C GLU A 114 7.53 -12.34 16.86
N GLU A 115 7.45 -12.56 15.54
CA GLU A 115 6.52 -13.50 14.90
C GLU A 115 7.20 -14.34 13.81
N ASN A 116 6.62 -15.51 13.53
CA ASN A 116 6.84 -16.18 12.27
C ASN A 116 5.88 -15.57 11.24
N GLY A 117 6.26 -15.54 9.97
CA GLY A 117 5.33 -15.13 8.94
C GLY A 117 5.98 -14.98 7.58
N SER A 118 5.19 -14.49 6.63
CA SER A 118 5.70 -14.15 5.30
C SER A 118 5.37 -12.71 4.94
N ILE A 119 6.29 -12.07 4.23
CA ILE A 119 6.07 -10.77 3.58
C ILE A 119 6.46 -10.86 2.12
N VAL A 120 5.80 -10.07 1.27
CA VAL A 120 6.05 -10.03 -0.17
C VAL A 120 6.91 -8.82 -0.51
N ASN A 121 8.10 -9.04 -1.07
CA ASN A 121 8.94 -7.94 -1.53
C ASN A 121 8.48 -7.38 -2.90
N SER A 122 9.11 -6.30 -3.36
CA SER A 122 8.80 -5.66 -4.65
C SER A 122 8.96 -6.61 -5.86
N GLY A 123 9.87 -7.58 -5.76
CA GLY A 123 10.07 -8.63 -6.77
C GLY A 123 9.00 -9.73 -6.76
N ARG A 124 7.95 -9.60 -5.93
CA ARG A 124 6.87 -10.58 -5.71
C ARG A 124 7.27 -11.82 -4.90
N TRP A 125 8.41 -11.80 -4.23
CA TRP A 125 8.90 -12.96 -3.46
C TRP A 125 8.22 -12.98 -2.10
N LEU A 126 7.42 -14.01 -1.85
CA LEU A 126 6.93 -14.37 -0.53
C LEU A 126 8.10 -14.98 0.22
N GLN A 127 8.58 -14.28 1.23
CA GLN A 127 9.74 -14.69 2.02
C GLN A 127 9.31 -14.97 3.45
N TRP A 128 9.60 -16.17 3.92
CA TRP A 128 9.35 -16.56 5.30
C TRP A 128 10.40 -15.97 6.24
N HIS A 129 9.98 -15.53 7.42
CA HIS A 129 10.85 -15.15 8.53
C HIS A 129 10.41 -15.87 9.81
N TRP A 130 11.31 -15.89 10.80
CA TRP A 130 11.14 -16.61 12.04
C TRP A 130 11.23 -15.67 13.23
N LYS A 131 10.43 -15.96 14.25
CA LYS A 131 10.45 -15.30 15.55
C LYS A 131 11.83 -15.41 16.19
N GLY A 132 12.37 -14.28 16.64
CA GLY A 132 13.64 -14.19 17.36
C GLY A 132 13.50 -13.99 18.87
N ALA A 133 12.41 -13.35 19.32
CA ALA A 133 12.12 -13.10 20.74
C ALA A 133 10.62 -12.94 20.98
N ASP A 134 10.20 -13.00 22.25
CA ASP A 134 8.86 -12.56 22.66
C ASP A 134 8.78 -11.03 22.68
N ALA A 135 7.57 -10.51 22.45
CA ALA A 135 7.32 -9.07 22.48
C ALA A 135 7.40 -8.50 23.91
N PRO A 136 7.74 -7.21 24.07
CA PRO A 136 7.90 -6.60 25.38
C PRO A 136 6.56 -6.44 26.12
N GLY A 137 6.60 -6.63 27.44
CA GLY A 137 5.48 -6.34 28.33
C GLY A 137 4.28 -7.23 28.10
N ILE A 138 3.16 -6.64 27.68
CA ILE A 138 1.87 -7.33 27.43
C ILE A 138 1.48 -7.31 25.96
N ALA A 139 2.44 -7.02 25.07
CA ALA A 139 2.19 -7.00 23.63
C ALA A 139 1.78 -8.39 23.13
N LEU A 140 0.84 -8.41 22.20
CA LEU A 140 0.30 -9.63 21.58
C LEU A 140 0.55 -9.59 20.06
N THR A 141 0.47 -10.74 19.41
CA THR A 141 0.49 -10.77 17.95
C THR A 141 -0.70 -10.02 17.36
N ASP A 142 -0.57 -9.49 16.14
CA ASP A 142 -1.70 -8.88 15.43
C ASP A 142 -2.88 -9.86 15.30
N GLY A 143 -2.59 -11.15 15.06
CA GLY A 143 -3.56 -12.22 14.97
C GLY A 143 -4.33 -12.45 16.27
N GLU A 144 -3.67 -12.43 17.42
CA GLU A 144 -4.31 -12.57 18.75
C GLU A 144 -5.20 -11.36 19.09
N ILE A 145 -4.74 -10.15 18.79
CA ILE A 145 -5.52 -8.92 19.04
C ILE A 145 -6.83 -8.96 18.23
N LEU A 146 -6.72 -9.24 16.92
CA LEU A 146 -7.89 -9.36 16.04
C LEU A 146 -8.80 -10.51 16.46
N SER A 147 -8.24 -11.66 16.84
CA SER A 147 -9.01 -12.81 17.35
C SER A 147 -9.78 -12.44 18.62
N GLY A 148 -9.14 -11.73 19.54
CA GLY A 148 -9.74 -11.28 20.78
C GLY A 148 -10.96 -10.39 20.56
N ILE A 149 -10.88 -9.45 19.60
CA ILE A 149 -12.01 -8.58 19.24
C ILE A 149 -13.09 -9.39 18.51
N PHE A 150 -12.70 -10.13 17.47
CA PHE A 150 -13.62 -10.87 16.60
C PHE A 150 -14.42 -11.93 17.35
N LEU A 151 -13.77 -12.75 18.19
CA LEU A 151 -14.45 -13.82 18.92
C LEU A 151 -15.44 -13.29 19.96
N ARG A 152 -15.13 -12.17 20.62
CA ARG A 152 -16.05 -11.50 21.56
C ARG A 152 -17.25 -10.92 20.81
N LEU A 153 -17.03 -10.23 19.70
CA LEU A 153 -18.08 -9.71 18.83
C LEU A 153 -18.99 -10.85 18.34
N ARG A 154 -18.40 -11.92 17.83
CA ARG A 154 -19.12 -13.09 17.31
C ARG A 154 -19.97 -13.77 18.39
N LYS A 155 -19.46 -13.88 19.62
CA LYS A 155 -20.21 -14.38 20.77
C LYS A 155 -21.44 -13.50 21.06
N MET A 156 -21.27 -12.18 21.08
CA MET A 156 -22.38 -11.24 21.28
C MET A 156 -23.45 -11.39 20.21
N TYR A 157 -23.08 -11.49 18.93
CA TYR A 157 -24.03 -11.73 17.84
C TYR A 157 -24.77 -13.07 17.97
N ALA A 158 -24.08 -14.13 18.40
CA ALA A 158 -24.69 -15.44 18.59
C ALA A 158 -25.70 -15.46 19.76
N GLU A 159 -25.43 -14.72 20.83
CA GLU A 159 -26.27 -14.69 22.03
C GLU A 159 -27.41 -13.66 21.94
N GLN A 160 -27.17 -12.53 21.28
CA GLN A 160 -28.05 -11.35 21.32
C GLN A 160 -28.69 -11.03 19.95
N GLY A 161 -28.25 -11.69 18.88
CA GLY A 161 -28.62 -11.32 17.52
C GLY A 161 -28.00 -9.99 17.09
N GLY A 162 -28.60 -9.35 16.10
CA GLY A 162 -28.13 -8.08 15.55
C GLY A 162 -28.53 -7.91 14.09
N ALA A 163 -28.06 -6.85 13.45
CA ALA A 163 -28.24 -6.68 12.01
C ALA A 163 -27.29 -7.62 11.25
N ASN A 164 -27.82 -8.32 10.24
CA ASN A 164 -27.06 -9.22 9.35
C ASN A 164 -26.13 -10.22 10.07
N PRO A 165 -26.62 -10.97 11.08
CA PRO A 165 -25.77 -11.83 11.92
C PRO A 165 -25.03 -12.90 11.10
N ASP A 166 -25.64 -13.40 10.02
CA ASP A 166 -25.06 -14.42 9.16
C ASP A 166 -23.71 -14.02 8.56
N GLN A 167 -23.50 -12.74 8.23
CA GLN A 167 -22.21 -12.27 7.68
C GLN A 167 -21.08 -12.41 8.71
N VAL A 168 -21.39 -12.25 9.99
CA VAL A 168 -20.43 -12.38 11.09
C VAL A 168 -20.25 -13.85 11.51
N LEU A 169 -21.35 -14.60 11.58
CA LEU A 169 -21.39 -15.98 12.09
C LEU A 169 -20.98 -17.04 11.05
N ASN A 170 -21.04 -16.72 9.76
CA ASN A 170 -20.69 -17.67 8.69
C ASN A 170 -19.24 -17.62 8.26
N MET A 171 -18.51 -16.54 8.57
CA MET A 171 -17.06 -16.49 8.38
C MET A 171 -16.37 -17.57 9.22
N THR A 172 -15.55 -18.39 8.56
CA THR A 172 -14.76 -19.44 9.22
C THR A 172 -13.72 -18.81 10.15
N TRP A 173 -13.38 -19.55 11.20
CA TRP A 173 -12.28 -19.20 12.11
C TRP A 173 -11.66 -20.51 12.61
N ASN A 174 -11.24 -21.34 11.66
CA ASN A 174 -10.95 -22.75 11.86
C ASN A 174 -9.47 -22.96 12.17
N TYR A 175 -8.97 -22.26 13.17
CA TYR A 175 -7.59 -22.38 13.66
C TYR A 175 -7.56 -23.33 14.87
N ALA A 176 -6.46 -24.09 15.00
CA ALA A 176 -6.30 -25.07 16.08
C ALA A 176 -6.47 -24.43 17.46
N ILE A 177 -5.97 -23.20 17.62
CA ILE A 177 -6.18 -22.35 18.79
C ILE A 177 -6.88 -21.07 18.30
N PRO A 178 -8.21 -20.96 18.40
CA PRO A 178 -8.97 -19.85 17.80
C PRO A 178 -8.54 -18.45 18.24
N HIS A 179 -8.01 -18.30 19.45
CA HIS A 179 -7.54 -17.01 19.97
C HIS A 179 -6.08 -16.69 19.60
N GLU A 180 -5.35 -17.64 19.01
CA GLU A 180 -3.95 -17.49 18.60
C GLU A 180 -3.71 -18.20 17.25
N PRO A 181 -4.29 -17.70 16.13
CA PRO A 181 -4.09 -18.27 14.80
C PRO A 181 -2.61 -18.31 14.42
N LYS A 182 -2.10 -19.47 13.98
CA LYS A 182 -0.69 -19.59 13.61
C LYS A 182 -0.46 -19.15 12.16
N SER A 183 0.65 -18.47 11.90
CA SER A 183 1.03 -17.99 10.58
C SER A 183 1.09 -19.12 9.54
N GLU A 184 1.49 -20.31 9.95
CA GLU A 184 1.53 -21.50 9.10
C GLU A 184 0.13 -21.94 8.66
N GLU A 185 -0.88 -21.88 9.54
CA GLU A 185 -2.26 -22.21 9.20
C GLU A 185 -2.84 -21.23 8.17
N VAL A 186 -2.62 -19.93 8.39
CA VAL A 186 -3.10 -18.86 7.49
C VAL A 186 -2.35 -18.90 6.14
N ALA A 187 -1.05 -19.22 6.15
CA ALA A 187 -0.28 -19.40 4.92
C ALA A 187 -0.76 -20.59 4.09
N MET A 188 -1.05 -21.73 4.73
CA MET A 188 -1.64 -22.90 4.07
C MET A 188 -3.07 -22.64 3.57
N GLU A 189 -3.86 -21.84 4.29
CA GLU A 189 -5.18 -21.39 3.81
C GLU A 189 -5.04 -20.50 2.56
N SER A 190 -4.07 -19.57 2.59
CA SER A 190 -3.76 -18.68 1.47
C SER A 190 -3.30 -19.45 0.24
N ASN A 191 -2.44 -20.47 0.41
CA ASN A 191 -2.02 -21.40 -0.65
C ASN A 191 -3.21 -22.19 -1.20
N GLY A 192 -3.99 -22.81 -0.32
CA GLY A 192 -5.17 -23.59 -0.67
C GLY A 192 -4.97 -25.11 -0.61
N LYS A 193 -6.10 -25.82 -0.57
CA LYS A 193 -6.18 -27.28 -0.46
C LYS A 193 -7.33 -27.88 -1.25
N ALA A 194 -7.23 -29.16 -1.55
CA ALA A 194 -8.30 -29.97 -2.09
C ALA A 194 -9.31 -30.37 -0.99
N LEU A 195 -10.60 -30.15 -1.23
CA LEU A 195 -11.70 -30.55 -0.35
C LEU A 195 -12.33 -31.90 -0.77
N ALA A 196 -12.03 -32.36 -1.98
CA ALA A 196 -12.31 -33.69 -2.52
C ALA A 196 -11.10 -34.19 -3.32
N ASP A 197 -11.11 -35.46 -3.75
CA ASP A 197 -10.12 -35.92 -4.73
C ASP A 197 -10.32 -35.12 -6.03
N ILE A 198 -9.27 -34.42 -6.48
CA ILE A 198 -9.28 -33.64 -7.71
C ILE A 198 -8.78 -34.53 -8.83
N THR A 199 -9.58 -34.69 -9.88
CA THR A 199 -9.23 -35.48 -11.06
C THR A 199 -8.79 -34.58 -12.22
N ASP A 200 -7.89 -35.10 -13.05
CA ASP A 200 -7.59 -34.54 -14.36
C ASP A 200 -8.80 -34.79 -15.29
N PRO A 201 -9.41 -33.74 -15.89
CA PRO A 201 -10.57 -33.92 -16.75
C PRO A 201 -10.26 -34.72 -18.03
N ALA A 202 -9.01 -34.72 -18.50
CA ALA A 202 -8.61 -35.41 -19.72
C ALA A 202 -8.38 -36.91 -19.50
N THR A 203 -7.87 -37.29 -18.32
CA THR A 203 -7.46 -38.68 -18.04
C THR A 203 -8.32 -39.38 -16.98
N GLY A 204 -9.09 -38.62 -16.19
CA GLY A 204 -9.84 -39.12 -15.03
C GLY A 204 -8.96 -39.49 -13.83
N ALA A 205 -7.63 -39.37 -13.93
CA ALA A 205 -6.71 -39.71 -12.86
C ALA A 205 -6.79 -38.70 -11.72
N VAL A 206 -6.69 -39.17 -10.47
CA VAL A 206 -6.61 -38.29 -9.30
C VAL A 206 -5.24 -37.59 -9.30
N ILE A 207 -5.25 -36.27 -9.40
CA ILE A 207 -4.05 -35.40 -9.41
C ILE A 207 -3.76 -34.75 -8.06
N VAL A 208 -4.77 -34.59 -7.20
CA VAL A 208 -4.61 -34.13 -5.82
C VAL A 208 -5.60 -34.88 -4.94
N LYS A 209 -5.14 -35.46 -3.83
CA LYS A 209 -6.01 -36.17 -2.87
C LYS A 209 -6.74 -35.18 -1.96
N LYS A 210 -7.95 -35.54 -1.52
CA LYS A 210 -8.69 -34.78 -0.50
C LYS A 210 -7.80 -34.47 0.71
N GLY A 211 -7.78 -33.21 1.13
CA GLY A 211 -7.02 -32.71 2.28
C GLY A 211 -5.60 -32.24 1.95
N GLN A 212 -5.04 -32.56 0.78
CA GLN A 212 -3.71 -32.10 0.39
C GLN A 212 -3.70 -30.62 -0.01
N GLN A 213 -2.56 -29.96 0.26
CA GLN A 213 -2.27 -28.62 -0.27
C GLN A 213 -2.18 -28.64 -1.80
N LEU A 214 -2.60 -27.55 -2.43
CA LEU A 214 -2.44 -27.36 -3.88
C LEU A 214 -1.02 -26.95 -4.21
N SER A 215 -0.46 -27.47 -5.31
CA SER A 215 0.86 -27.11 -5.82
C SER A 215 0.80 -26.05 -6.93
N SER A 216 -0.40 -25.75 -7.45
CA SER A 216 -0.61 -24.75 -8.49
C SER A 216 -2.06 -24.26 -8.51
N PHE A 217 -2.28 -22.98 -8.84
CA PHE A 217 -3.63 -22.47 -9.09
C PHE A 217 -4.34 -23.16 -10.26
N ALA A 218 -3.61 -23.82 -11.16
CA ALA A 218 -4.21 -24.61 -12.23
C ALA A 218 -5.04 -25.81 -11.73
N GLN A 219 -4.88 -26.18 -10.44
CA GLN A 219 -5.65 -27.23 -9.79
C GLN A 219 -6.95 -26.72 -9.16
N LEU A 220 -7.17 -25.39 -9.13
CA LEU A 220 -8.39 -24.81 -8.59
C LEU A 220 -9.61 -25.14 -9.46
N ARG A 221 -10.76 -25.28 -8.80
CA ARG A 221 -12.07 -25.59 -9.39
C ARG A 221 -13.14 -24.61 -8.91
N ASP A 222 -14.18 -24.43 -9.70
CA ASP A 222 -15.34 -23.57 -9.42
C ASP A 222 -16.57 -24.33 -8.87
N ASP A 223 -16.43 -25.65 -8.66
CA ASP A 223 -17.47 -26.57 -8.18
C ASP A 223 -17.46 -26.77 -6.65
N GLY A 224 -16.66 -25.99 -5.92
CA GLY A 224 -16.52 -26.09 -4.48
C GLY A 224 -15.61 -27.22 -3.97
N THR A 225 -14.96 -27.98 -4.85
CA THR A 225 -14.02 -29.06 -4.46
C THR A 225 -12.64 -28.56 -4.05
N THR A 226 -12.36 -27.26 -4.21
CA THR A 226 -11.09 -26.65 -3.80
C THR A 226 -11.32 -25.42 -2.92
N SER A 227 -10.37 -25.16 -2.02
CA SER A 227 -10.34 -23.97 -1.17
C SER A 227 -9.00 -23.27 -1.31
N CYS A 228 -9.01 -21.94 -1.35
CA CYS A 228 -7.81 -21.11 -1.49
C CYS A 228 -8.15 -19.66 -1.12
N GLY A 229 -7.42 -19.11 -0.15
CA GLY A 229 -7.57 -17.74 0.33
C GLY A 229 -6.98 -16.70 -0.63
N CYS A 230 -5.89 -17.03 -1.32
CA CYS A 230 -5.24 -16.16 -2.30
C CYS A 230 -4.75 -16.96 -3.51
N TRP A 231 -5.52 -16.96 -4.61
CA TRP A 231 -5.26 -17.84 -5.75
C TRP A 231 -3.87 -17.70 -6.35
N ILE A 232 -3.32 -16.48 -6.42
CA ILE A 232 -1.96 -16.24 -6.92
C ILE A 232 -0.86 -16.85 -6.04
N PHE A 233 -1.17 -17.25 -4.80
CA PHE A 233 -0.25 -17.88 -3.86
C PHE A 233 -0.33 -19.41 -3.87
N ALA A 234 -1.25 -20.03 -4.61
CA ALA A 234 -1.27 -21.48 -4.76
C ALA A 234 0.05 -21.97 -5.40
N GLY A 235 0.81 -22.75 -4.64
CA GLY A 235 2.20 -23.13 -4.91
C GLY A 235 3.22 -22.61 -3.89
N SER A 236 2.83 -21.73 -2.94
CA SER A 236 3.73 -21.18 -1.93
C SER A 236 3.97 -22.11 -0.73
N TRP A 237 3.00 -22.98 -0.42
CA TRP A 237 3.11 -24.02 0.61
C TRP A 237 2.42 -25.30 0.14
N THR A 238 3.21 -26.25 -0.34
CA THR A 238 2.72 -27.43 -1.08
C THR A 238 2.90 -28.70 -0.23
N PRO A 239 2.53 -29.89 -0.72
CA PRO A 239 2.88 -31.16 -0.05
C PRO A 239 4.39 -31.34 0.16
N GLU A 240 5.22 -30.69 -0.65
CA GLU A 240 6.68 -30.64 -0.50
C GLU A 240 7.15 -29.67 0.59
N GLY A 241 6.23 -28.92 1.22
CA GLY A 241 6.49 -28.01 2.33
C GLY A 241 6.41 -26.53 1.95
N ASN A 242 6.90 -25.69 2.86
CA ASN A 242 6.90 -24.23 2.74
C ASN A 242 7.95 -23.75 1.73
N GLN A 243 7.51 -23.37 0.53
CA GLN A 243 8.39 -22.90 -0.54
C GLN A 243 8.95 -21.49 -0.26
N MET A 244 8.25 -20.69 0.55
CA MET A 244 8.66 -19.33 0.95
C MET A 244 9.91 -19.34 1.85
N ALA A 245 10.19 -20.48 2.49
CA ALA A 245 11.32 -20.68 3.37
C ALA A 245 12.59 -21.23 2.68
N ARG A 246 12.54 -21.50 1.36
CA ARG A 246 13.70 -22.03 0.63
C ARG A 246 14.86 -21.01 0.60
N ARG A 247 16.09 -21.53 0.67
CA ARG A 247 17.33 -20.73 0.81
C ARG A 247 18.40 -21.09 -0.23
N ASP A 248 18.01 -21.67 -1.36
CA ASP A 248 18.93 -21.98 -2.44
C ASP A 248 19.16 -20.73 -3.32
N ASN A 249 20.38 -20.20 -3.29
CA ASN A 249 20.77 -19.00 -4.03
C ASN A 249 21.49 -19.32 -5.35
N ALA A 250 21.38 -20.55 -5.86
CA ALA A 250 21.97 -20.91 -7.14
C ALA A 250 21.43 -20.05 -8.28
N ASP A 251 22.35 -19.53 -9.09
CA ASP A 251 22.08 -18.82 -10.34
C ASP A 251 22.87 -19.49 -11.48
N PRO A 252 22.37 -20.62 -12.03
CA PRO A 252 23.09 -21.36 -13.07
C PRO A 252 23.22 -20.57 -14.38
N SER A 253 22.38 -19.56 -14.60
CA SER A 253 22.38 -18.71 -15.80
C SER A 253 23.42 -17.59 -15.77
N GLY A 254 23.81 -17.14 -14.55
CA GLY A 254 24.60 -15.92 -14.34
C GLY A 254 23.80 -14.62 -14.54
N LEU A 255 22.47 -14.68 -14.68
CA LEU A 255 21.59 -13.53 -14.90
C LEU A 255 20.98 -12.97 -13.61
N GLY A 256 21.33 -13.51 -12.45
CA GLY A 256 20.78 -13.16 -11.15
C GLY A 256 19.42 -13.79 -10.86
N ASN A 257 19.03 -14.87 -11.56
CA ASN A 257 17.72 -15.49 -11.39
C ASN A 257 17.76 -16.71 -10.46
N THR A 258 17.45 -16.52 -9.18
CA THR A 258 17.58 -17.55 -8.13
C THR A 258 16.23 -18.21 -7.81
N LEU A 259 15.78 -19.12 -8.67
CA LEU A 259 14.48 -19.82 -8.54
C LEU A 259 14.30 -20.62 -7.25
N GLY A 260 15.42 -21.03 -6.61
CA GLY A 260 15.46 -21.76 -5.35
C GLY A 260 15.38 -20.89 -4.09
N TRP A 261 15.40 -19.56 -4.21
CA TRP A 261 15.34 -18.66 -3.06
C TRP A 261 13.92 -18.16 -2.85
N ALA A 262 13.33 -18.48 -1.71
CA ALA A 262 11.93 -18.19 -1.39
C ALA A 262 10.97 -18.67 -2.50
N TRP A 263 9.81 -18.02 -2.66
CA TRP A 263 8.88 -18.33 -3.74
C TRP A 263 8.22 -17.05 -4.27
N ALA A 264 8.18 -16.87 -5.58
CA ALA A 264 7.57 -15.69 -6.20
C ALA A 264 6.17 -16.00 -6.77
N TRP A 265 5.20 -15.10 -6.62
CA TRP A 265 3.95 -15.23 -7.36
C TRP A 265 4.06 -14.54 -8.72
N PRO A 266 3.43 -15.06 -9.80
CA PRO A 266 2.70 -16.32 -9.88
C PRO A 266 3.63 -17.53 -10.20
N LEU A 267 3.38 -18.69 -9.60
CA LEU A 267 4.05 -19.98 -9.89
C LEU A 267 5.58 -19.91 -10.01
N ASN A 268 6.22 -19.18 -9.11
CA ASN A 268 7.67 -18.96 -9.05
C ASN A 268 8.29 -18.21 -10.25
N ARG A 269 7.47 -17.61 -11.13
CA ARG A 269 7.92 -16.81 -12.29
C ARG A 269 8.57 -15.51 -11.80
N ARG A 270 9.87 -15.36 -12.05
CA ARG A 270 10.64 -14.23 -11.53
C ARG A 270 10.54 -13.02 -12.46
N ILE A 271 10.47 -13.24 -13.77
CA ILE A 271 10.30 -12.19 -14.77
C ILE A 271 8.93 -12.37 -15.43
N LEU A 272 8.00 -11.45 -15.17
CA LEU A 272 6.70 -11.45 -15.85
C LEU A 272 6.89 -11.16 -17.34
N TYR A 273 5.97 -11.70 -18.14
CA TYR A 273 5.92 -11.50 -19.59
C TYR A 273 7.17 -12.01 -20.32
N ASN A 274 7.91 -12.94 -19.72
CA ASN A 274 9.19 -13.43 -20.23
C ASN A 274 9.09 -14.13 -21.60
N ARG A 275 7.91 -14.52 -22.09
CA ARG A 275 7.73 -14.90 -23.51
C ARG A 275 8.13 -13.77 -24.46
N ALA A 276 7.93 -12.51 -24.09
CA ALA A 276 8.33 -11.35 -24.89
C ALA A 276 9.85 -11.13 -24.94
N SER A 277 10.66 -11.92 -24.22
CA SER A 277 12.13 -11.90 -24.34
C SER A 277 12.64 -12.53 -25.65
N ALA A 278 11.75 -13.09 -26.44
CA ALA A 278 12.05 -13.74 -27.72
C ALA A 278 11.08 -13.27 -28.81
N ASP A 279 11.53 -13.38 -30.07
CA ASP A 279 10.74 -13.08 -31.25
C ASP A 279 9.54 -14.06 -31.42
N PRO A 280 8.65 -13.86 -32.42
CA PRO A 280 7.52 -14.76 -32.64
C PRO A 280 7.93 -16.22 -32.93
N GLN A 281 9.14 -16.43 -33.47
CA GLN A 281 9.73 -17.74 -33.78
C GLN A 281 10.46 -18.36 -32.59
N GLY A 282 10.53 -17.66 -31.46
CA GLY A 282 11.13 -18.13 -30.22
C GLY A 282 12.63 -17.94 -30.15
N ASN A 283 13.23 -17.17 -31.08
CA ASN A 283 14.63 -16.79 -30.98
C ASN A 283 14.78 -15.65 -29.96
N PRO A 284 15.73 -15.73 -29.02
CA PRO A 284 15.94 -14.67 -28.05
C PRO A 284 16.36 -13.36 -28.76
N TRP A 285 15.79 -12.22 -28.34
CA TRP A 285 16.20 -10.91 -28.87
C TRP A 285 17.68 -10.62 -28.59
N ASP A 286 18.16 -11.04 -27.43
CA ASP A 286 19.57 -11.04 -27.05
C ASP A 286 19.97 -12.46 -26.61
N PRO A 287 20.79 -13.19 -27.40
CA PRO A 287 21.23 -14.53 -27.05
C PRO A 287 21.97 -14.64 -25.70
N LYS A 288 22.58 -13.55 -25.20
CA LYS A 288 23.26 -13.53 -23.89
C LYS A 288 22.30 -13.39 -22.71
N ARG A 289 21.04 -13.05 -22.97
CA ARG A 289 19.97 -12.86 -21.96
C ARG A 289 18.76 -13.74 -22.27
N GLN A 290 18.99 -14.92 -22.85
CA GLN A 290 17.92 -15.87 -23.13
C GLN A 290 17.25 -16.29 -21.81
N LEU A 291 15.96 -16.02 -21.66
CA LEU A 291 15.18 -16.51 -20.51
C LEU A 291 14.51 -17.84 -20.82
N LEU A 292 13.88 -17.94 -22.00
CA LEU A 292 13.14 -19.11 -22.45
C LEU A 292 13.68 -19.66 -23.77
N LYS A 293 13.42 -20.95 -23.99
CA LYS A 293 13.68 -21.71 -25.21
C LYS A 293 12.54 -22.69 -25.46
N TRP A 294 12.10 -22.79 -26.70
CA TRP A 294 11.22 -23.88 -27.14
C TRP A 294 12.05 -25.14 -27.40
N ASP A 295 11.68 -26.27 -26.77
CA ASP A 295 12.40 -27.55 -26.93
C ASP A 295 11.83 -28.46 -28.03
N GLY A 296 10.78 -28.00 -28.73
CA GLY A 296 10.01 -28.78 -29.70
C GLY A 296 8.62 -29.15 -29.18
N THR A 297 8.45 -29.22 -27.85
CA THR A 297 7.20 -29.63 -27.19
C THR A 297 6.68 -28.64 -26.16
N LYS A 298 7.58 -27.90 -25.48
CA LYS A 298 7.23 -26.94 -24.44
C LYS A 298 8.29 -25.83 -24.33
N TRP A 299 7.91 -24.75 -23.65
CA TRP A 299 8.83 -23.71 -23.22
C TRP A 299 9.59 -24.16 -21.97
N THR A 300 10.91 -24.05 -22.01
CA THR A 300 11.83 -24.31 -20.89
C THR A 300 12.84 -23.16 -20.82
N GLY A 301 13.69 -23.10 -19.80
CA GLY A 301 14.77 -22.11 -19.75
C GLY A 301 15.24 -21.80 -18.34
N TRP A 302 15.78 -20.59 -18.19
CA TRP A 302 16.36 -20.08 -16.94
C TRP A 302 15.34 -19.39 -16.03
N ASP A 303 14.10 -19.23 -16.48
CA ASP A 303 12.96 -18.80 -15.67
C ASP A 303 11.74 -19.70 -15.95
N ILE A 304 10.73 -19.67 -15.09
CA ILE A 304 9.47 -20.37 -15.33
C ILE A 304 8.71 -19.62 -16.44
N PRO A 305 8.24 -20.28 -17.51
CA PRO A 305 7.50 -19.61 -18.57
C PRO A 305 6.24 -18.91 -18.05
N ASP A 306 6.17 -17.59 -18.25
CA ASP A 306 4.96 -16.79 -18.09
C ASP A 306 4.15 -16.81 -19.38
N TYR A 307 3.72 -18.01 -19.76
CA TYR A 307 3.11 -18.24 -21.06
C TYR A 307 2.26 -19.50 -21.09
N SER A 308 1.48 -19.65 -22.16
CA SER A 308 0.80 -20.90 -22.47
C SER A 308 1.78 -21.94 -23.04
N ALA A 309 1.28 -23.14 -23.34
CA ALA A 309 2.03 -24.16 -24.06
C ALA A 309 2.09 -23.93 -25.59
N ALA A 310 1.62 -22.78 -26.09
CA ALA A 310 1.55 -22.53 -27.53
C ALA A 310 2.95 -22.49 -28.19
N PRO A 311 3.13 -23.16 -29.34
CA PRO A 311 4.41 -23.19 -30.04
C PRO A 311 4.76 -21.83 -30.66
N PRO A 312 6.03 -21.60 -31.03
CA PRO A 312 6.42 -20.43 -31.81
C PRO A 312 5.61 -20.30 -33.12
N GLY A 313 5.31 -19.07 -33.53
CA GLY A 313 4.52 -18.78 -34.73
C GLY A 313 3.00 -19.01 -34.60
N SER A 314 2.49 -19.41 -33.43
CA SER A 314 1.06 -19.69 -33.20
C SER A 314 0.14 -18.46 -33.19
N GLY A 315 0.68 -17.24 -33.15
CA GLY A 315 -0.10 -16.01 -33.05
C GLY A 315 -0.67 -15.71 -31.65
N VAL A 316 -0.40 -16.56 -30.66
CA VAL A 316 -0.76 -16.30 -29.25
C VAL A 316 0.15 -15.19 -28.69
N GLY A 317 -0.43 -14.23 -27.97
CA GLY A 317 0.29 -13.05 -27.45
C GLY A 317 0.93 -13.28 -26.06
N PRO A 318 2.09 -12.66 -25.77
CA PRO A 318 2.88 -12.93 -24.56
C PRO A 318 2.30 -12.38 -23.25
N PHE A 319 1.26 -11.55 -23.29
CA PHE A 319 0.66 -10.94 -22.10
C PHE A 319 -0.61 -11.69 -21.68
N ILE A 320 -0.45 -12.84 -21.02
CA ILE A 320 -1.52 -13.84 -20.83
C ILE A 320 -2.72 -13.37 -19.98
N MET A 321 -2.56 -12.29 -19.20
CA MET A 321 -3.65 -11.71 -18.41
C MET A 321 -4.51 -10.72 -19.21
N GLN A 322 -4.08 -10.37 -20.42
CA GLN A 322 -4.80 -9.48 -21.33
C GLN A 322 -5.69 -10.31 -22.27
N GLN A 323 -6.93 -9.87 -22.46
CA GLN A 323 -7.90 -10.56 -23.33
C GLN A 323 -7.37 -10.71 -24.76
N GLU A 324 -6.65 -9.70 -25.23
CA GLU A 324 -6.04 -9.64 -26.56
C GLU A 324 -4.60 -10.16 -26.60
N GLY A 325 -4.01 -10.54 -25.45
CA GLY A 325 -2.63 -11.04 -25.36
C GLY A 325 -1.51 -10.01 -25.58
N MET A 326 -1.81 -8.71 -25.60
CA MET A 326 -0.89 -7.63 -25.98
C MET A 326 -0.67 -6.60 -24.87
N GLY A 327 0.51 -5.95 -24.89
CA GLY A 327 0.75 -4.71 -24.17
C GLY A 327 0.03 -3.54 -24.84
N ARG A 328 -0.69 -2.72 -24.07
CA ARG A 328 -1.52 -1.64 -24.59
C ARG A 328 -0.74 -0.34 -24.73
N LEU A 329 -0.61 0.17 -25.97
CA LEU A 329 -0.27 1.57 -26.22
C LEU A 329 -1.48 2.48 -26.04
N PHE A 330 -2.66 2.01 -26.48
CA PHE A 330 -3.95 2.65 -26.29
C PHE A 330 -4.72 1.87 -25.21
N ALA A 331 -5.05 2.52 -24.08
CA ALA A 331 -5.56 1.85 -22.89
C ALA A 331 -7.07 1.51 -22.91
N LEU A 332 -7.76 1.75 -24.04
CA LEU A 332 -9.21 1.53 -24.18
C LEU A 332 -10.01 2.35 -23.15
N ASP A 333 -10.85 1.68 -22.37
CA ASP A 333 -11.74 2.23 -21.35
C ASP A 333 -11.18 2.07 -19.93
N LYS A 334 -9.87 1.79 -19.78
CA LYS A 334 -9.28 1.40 -18.48
C LYS A 334 -8.80 2.56 -17.61
N MET A 335 -8.74 3.77 -18.13
CA MET A 335 -8.24 4.96 -17.43
C MET A 335 -9.32 6.04 -17.37
N ALA A 336 -9.48 6.68 -16.23
CA ALA A 336 -10.52 7.69 -16.00
C ALA A 336 -10.35 8.95 -16.87
N GLU A 337 -9.10 9.34 -17.13
CA GLU A 337 -8.72 10.58 -17.82
C GLU A 337 -8.43 10.40 -19.31
N GLY A 338 -8.49 9.16 -19.82
CA GLY A 338 -8.37 8.88 -21.25
C GLY A 338 -7.37 7.77 -21.60
N PRO A 339 -7.44 7.25 -22.85
CA PRO A 339 -6.69 6.07 -23.27
C PRO A 339 -5.20 6.33 -23.57
N PHE A 340 -4.79 7.60 -23.63
CA PHE A 340 -3.42 8.03 -23.76
C PHE A 340 -3.07 9.00 -22.64
N PRO A 341 -1.82 9.00 -22.15
CA PRO A 341 -1.35 10.05 -21.25
C PRO A 341 -1.41 11.43 -21.92
N GLU A 342 -1.83 12.44 -21.16
CA GLU A 342 -1.84 13.85 -21.55
C GLU A 342 -1.32 14.68 -20.37
N HIS A 343 -0.66 15.82 -20.65
CA HIS A 343 -0.11 16.65 -19.58
C HIS A 343 -1.16 17.57 -18.99
N TYR A 344 -1.39 17.42 -17.68
CA TYR A 344 -2.18 18.33 -16.88
C TYR A 344 -1.34 18.89 -15.73
N GLU A 345 -1.55 20.17 -15.42
CA GLU A 345 -0.88 20.82 -14.30
C GLU A 345 -1.43 20.31 -12.96
N PRO A 346 -0.61 20.31 -11.90
CA PRO A 346 -1.08 20.09 -10.52
C PRO A 346 -2.21 21.04 -10.15
N PHE A 347 -3.04 20.66 -9.17
CA PHE A 347 -4.15 21.50 -8.71
C PHE A 347 -3.67 22.84 -8.14
N GLU A 348 -2.47 22.86 -7.55
CA GLU A 348 -1.75 24.08 -7.20
C GLU A 348 -0.50 24.20 -8.09
N THR A 349 -0.63 24.90 -9.22
CA THR A 349 0.48 25.16 -10.16
C THR A 349 1.03 26.58 -10.02
N PRO A 350 2.36 26.78 -10.02
CA PRO A 350 2.97 28.11 -9.99
C PRO A 350 2.76 28.88 -11.30
N LEU A 351 2.35 28.20 -12.38
CA LEU A 351 2.09 28.81 -13.67
C LEU A 351 0.73 29.52 -13.71
N GLY A 352 -0.25 29.01 -12.96
CA GLY A 352 -1.64 29.47 -12.99
C GLY A 352 -2.38 29.14 -14.29
N THR A 353 -1.76 28.36 -15.17
CA THR A 353 -2.27 27.94 -16.48
C THR A 353 -1.53 26.69 -16.93
N ASN A 354 -2.09 25.96 -17.90
CA ASN A 354 -1.39 24.90 -18.62
C ASN A 354 -0.97 25.45 -20.01
N PRO A 355 0.35 25.56 -20.30
CA PRO A 355 0.82 26.08 -21.59
C PRO A 355 0.37 25.27 -22.81
N LEU A 356 0.07 23.98 -22.68
CA LEU A 356 -0.39 23.15 -23.80
C LEU A 356 -1.85 23.44 -24.18
N HIS A 357 -2.71 23.61 -23.17
CA HIS A 357 -4.13 23.87 -23.37
C HIS A 357 -4.71 24.68 -22.19
N PRO A 358 -4.65 26.03 -22.24
CA PRO A 358 -5.06 26.90 -21.14
C PRO A 358 -6.52 26.73 -20.66
N ASN A 359 -7.39 26.17 -21.50
CA ASN A 359 -8.79 25.90 -21.16
C ASN A 359 -8.98 24.71 -20.21
N VAL A 360 -7.99 23.82 -20.09
CA VAL A 360 -8.00 22.65 -19.21
C VAL A 360 -6.66 22.61 -18.46
N ILE A 361 -6.64 23.20 -17.27
CA ILE A 361 -5.39 23.37 -16.52
C ILE A 361 -4.96 22.05 -15.88
N SER A 362 -5.80 21.54 -14.98
CA SER A 362 -5.56 20.31 -14.22
C SER A 362 -6.40 19.14 -14.75
N ASN A 363 -6.14 17.93 -14.25
CA ASN A 363 -6.77 16.70 -14.75
C ASN A 363 -8.31 16.80 -14.66
N PRO A 364 -9.03 16.73 -15.80
CA PRO A 364 -10.48 16.96 -15.83
C PRO A 364 -11.30 15.81 -15.23
N ALA A 365 -10.71 14.64 -15.01
CA ALA A 365 -11.39 13.48 -14.42
C ALA A 365 -11.17 13.35 -12.90
N ALA A 366 -10.30 14.18 -12.30
CA ALA A 366 -9.99 14.10 -10.89
C ALA A 366 -11.15 14.63 -10.02
N ARG A 367 -11.34 13.99 -8.85
CA ARG A 367 -12.35 14.38 -7.87
C ARG A 367 -11.75 15.35 -6.85
N ILE A 368 -12.43 16.45 -6.58
CA ILE A 368 -12.12 17.36 -5.47
C ILE A 368 -13.40 17.72 -4.72
N PHE A 369 -13.37 17.64 -3.38
CA PHE A 369 -14.49 18.07 -2.55
C PHE A 369 -14.53 19.59 -2.43
N LYS A 370 -15.71 20.16 -2.22
CA LYS A 370 -15.93 21.61 -2.21
C LYS A 370 -14.97 22.35 -1.28
N ASP A 371 -14.93 21.96 -0.01
CA ASP A 371 -14.10 22.65 1.00
C ASP A 371 -12.60 22.44 0.74
N ASP A 372 -12.21 21.34 0.09
CA ASP A 372 -10.81 21.09 -0.29
C ASP A 372 -10.40 21.94 -1.50
N ALA A 373 -11.32 22.19 -2.44
CA ALA A 373 -11.11 23.14 -3.53
C ALA A 373 -10.96 24.58 -3.01
N GLU A 374 -11.77 24.97 -2.02
CA GLU A 374 -11.66 26.27 -1.34
C GLU A 374 -10.35 26.39 -0.54
N ALA A 375 -9.79 25.26 -0.09
CA ALA A 375 -8.51 25.21 0.63
C ALA A 375 -7.28 25.20 -0.29
N LEU A 376 -7.42 25.21 -1.63
CA LEU A 376 -6.29 25.35 -2.54
C LEU A 376 -5.68 26.76 -2.49
N GLY A 377 -4.37 26.82 -2.41
CA GLY A 377 -3.55 28.01 -2.50
C GLY A 377 -3.39 28.47 -3.95
N LYS A 378 -3.08 29.76 -4.09
CA LYS A 378 -2.81 30.41 -5.37
C LYS A 378 -1.37 30.95 -5.40
N ALA A 379 -0.80 31.01 -6.60
CA ALA A 379 0.60 31.37 -6.81
C ALA A 379 0.96 32.80 -6.38
N ASP A 380 -0.02 33.71 -6.26
CA ASP A 380 0.18 35.06 -5.74
C ASP A 380 0.51 35.08 -4.23
N LYS A 381 -0.02 34.12 -3.47
CA LYS A 381 0.23 33.96 -2.03
C LYS A 381 1.29 32.90 -1.72
N PHE A 382 1.34 31.85 -2.54
CA PHE A 382 2.20 30.69 -2.37
C PHE A 382 2.98 30.47 -3.68
N PRO A 383 4.05 31.25 -3.94
CA PRO A 383 4.66 31.32 -5.26
C PRO A 383 5.61 30.14 -5.59
N TYR A 384 5.96 29.31 -4.61
CA TYR A 384 6.96 28.26 -4.77
C TYR A 384 6.35 26.88 -4.84
N VAL A 385 6.95 25.98 -5.62
CA VAL A 385 6.57 24.58 -5.64
C VAL A 385 7.00 23.92 -4.33
N GLY A 386 6.08 23.35 -3.58
CA GLY A 386 6.33 22.44 -2.48
C GLY A 386 6.38 21.00 -2.98
N THR A 387 7.35 20.22 -2.48
CA THR A 387 7.41 18.78 -2.72
C THR A 387 7.89 18.02 -1.48
N THR A 388 7.30 16.85 -1.23
CA THR A 388 7.65 16.00 -0.07
C THR A 388 8.36 14.72 -0.48
N TYR A 389 9.40 14.32 0.25
CA TYR A 389 10.21 13.14 -0.09
C TYR A 389 10.90 12.53 1.14
N ARG A 390 11.68 11.47 0.88
CA ARG A 390 12.37 10.67 1.89
C ARG A 390 13.87 10.97 1.91
N LEU A 391 14.48 10.71 3.06
CA LEU A 391 15.91 10.66 3.31
C LEU A 391 16.28 9.21 3.65
N THR A 392 17.47 8.80 3.24
CA THR A 392 17.97 7.42 3.38
C THR A 392 17.90 6.91 4.82
N GLU A 393 18.17 7.80 5.77
CA GLU A 393 18.37 7.49 7.18
C GLU A 393 17.04 7.29 7.93
N HIS A 394 15.90 7.64 7.33
CA HIS A 394 14.60 7.50 7.97
C HIS A 394 13.55 6.77 7.13
N PHE A 395 12.73 5.95 7.80
CA PHE A 395 11.55 5.35 7.21
C PHE A 395 10.29 6.02 7.76
N HIS A 396 9.66 6.85 6.92
CA HIS A 396 8.46 7.64 7.26
C HIS A 396 8.63 8.34 8.62
N TYR A 397 7.65 8.15 9.50
CA TYR A 397 7.57 8.69 10.85
C TYR A 397 7.90 7.62 11.91
N TRP A 398 8.42 6.46 11.48
CA TRP A 398 8.68 5.31 12.32
C TRP A 398 10.09 5.38 12.93
N THR A 399 11.14 5.45 12.11
CA THR A 399 12.50 5.27 12.63
C THR A 399 13.01 6.45 13.46
N LYS A 400 12.28 7.56 13.55
CA LYS A 400 12.54 8.62 14.56
C LYS A 400 12.39 8.12 16.01
N HIS A 401 11.83 6.94 16.22
CA HIS A 401 11.82 6.24 17.51
C HIS A 401 13.08 5.40 17.75
N ALA A 402 13.89 5.15 16.72
CA ALA A 402 15.16 4.43 16.85
C ALA A 402 16.31 5.44 17.05
N LEU A 403 17.07 5.25 18.13
CA LEU A 403 18.12 6.17 18.55
C LEU A 403 19.19 6.40 17.47
N LEU A 404 19.61 5.35 16.76
CA LEU A 404 20.65 5.48 15.73
C LEU A 404 20.20 6.38 14.57
N ASN A 405 18.95 6.23 14.11
CA ASN A 405 18.40 7.07 13.06
C ASN A 405 18.26 8.52 13.54
N ALA A 406 17.81 8.71 14.78
CA ALA A 406 17.73 10.02 15.41
C ALA A 406 19.10 10.68 15.63
N ILE A 407 20.20 9.93 15.70
CA ILE A 407 21.55 10.49 15.71
C ILE A 407 21.98 10.91 14.29
N LEU A 408 21.67 10.08 13.28
CA LEU A 408 22.06 10.33 11.89
C LEU A 408 21.36 11.54 11.27
N GLN A 409 20.05 11.69 11.49
CA GLN A 409 19.25 12.82 10.99
C GLN A 409 18.39 13.41 12.14
N PRO A 410 18.99 14.20 13.04
CA PRO A 410 18.38 14.54 14.33
C PRO A 410 17.27 15.59 14.29
N GLU A 411 17.28 16.48 13.30
CA GLU A 411 16.46 17.70 13.32
C GLU A 411 15.85 17.99 11.96
N GLN A 412 14.59 18.42 11.98
CA GLN A 412 13.84 18.72 10.77
C GLN A 412 14.46 19.89 10.01
N PHE A 413 14.59 19.71 8.70
CA PHE A 413 14.99 20.75 7.79
C PHE A 413 14.12 20.77 6.53
N VAL A 414 14.22 21.87 5.78
CA VAL A 414 13.73 22.01 4.41
C VAL A 414 14.90 22.41 3.50
N GLU A 415 14.84 22.01 2.25
CA GLU A 415 15.86 22.33 1.26
C GLU A 415 15.41 23.51 0.39
N ILE A 416 16.29 24.51 0.24
CA ILE A 416 16.03 25.74 -0.51
C ILE A 416 17.19 25.97 -1.48
N GLY A 417 16.88 26.32 -2.73
CA GLY A 417 17.90 26.70 -3.72
C GLY A 417 18.64 27.98 -3.32
N GLU A 418 19.96 28.05 -3.59
CA GLU A 418 20.80 29.23 -3.25
C GLU A 418 20.24 30.56 -3.81
N SER A 419 19.71 30.54 -5.04
CA SER A 419 19.13 31.74 -5.68
C SER A 419 17.96 32.31 -4.86
N LEU A 420 17.01 31.44 -4.50
CA LEU A 420 15.85 31.84 -3.70
C LEU A 420 16.25 32.25 -2.29
N ALA A 421 17.14 31.48 -1.65
CA ALA A 421 17.61 31.79 -0.29
C ALA A 421 18.27 33.17 -0.22
N ASN A 422 19.12 33.52 -1.19
CA ASN A 422 19.74 34.84 -1.29
C ASN A 422 18.71 35.95 -1.51
N LYS A 423 17.71 35.73 -2.38
CA LYS A 423 16.62 36.69 -2.62
C LYS A 423 15.80 36.96 -1.35
N LEU A 424 15.65 35.96 -0.48
CA LEU A 424 14.87 36.04 0.76
C LEU A 424 15.71 36.37 2.01
N GLY A 425 17.04 36.50 1.88
CA GLY A 425 17.93 36.74 3.03
C GLY A 425 18.00 35.58 4.04
N ILE A 426 17.83 34.34 3.56
CA ILE A 426 17.89 33.11 4.37
C ILE A 426 19.30 32.53 4.29
N ALA A 427 19.98 32.43 5.43
CA ALA A 427 21.29 31.80 5.52
C ALA A 427 21.18 30.28 5.79
N GLN A 428 22.26 29.55 5.48
CA GLN A 428 22.39 28.14 5.85
C GLN A 428 22.17 27.95 7.36
N GLY A 429 21.23 27.07 7.74
CA GLY A 429 20.93 26.75 9.13
C GLY A 429 19.97 27.71 9.84
N ASP A 430 19.51 28.78 9.18
CA ASP A 430 18.44 29.63 9.71
C ASP A 430 17.17 28.81 9.94
N THR A 431 16.34 29.27 10.88
CA THR A 431 14.99 28.70 11.04
C THR A 431 14.04 29.44 10.12
N VAL A 432 13.29 28.68 9.32
CA VAL A 432 12.31 29.21 8.37
C VAL A 432 10.93 28.66 8.65
N LYS A 433 9.90 29.43 8.32
CA LYS A 433 8.51 28.99 8.32
C LYS A 433 8.08 28.75 6.88
N VAL A 434 7.75 27.49 6.57
CA VAL A 434 7.15 27.11 5.28
C VAL A 434 5.65 26.98 5.50
N SER A 435 4.87 27.64 4.66
CA SER A 435 3.41 27.70 4.79
C SER A 435 2.71 27.37 3.49
N SER A 436 1.52 26.81 3.61
CA SER A 436 0.55 26.65 2.53
C SER A 436 -0.79 27.21 3.02
N ASN A 437 -1.81 27.15 2.17
CA ASN A 437 -3.15 27.60 2.54
C ASN A 437 -3.79 26.74 3.66
N ARG A 438 -3.18 25.60 4.02
CA ARG A 438 -3.68 24.63 5.01
C ARG A 438 -3.00 24.71 6.36
N GLY A 439 -1.86 25.39 6.46
CA GLY A 439 -1.06 25.46 7.68
C GLY A 439 0.40 25.73 7.41
N TYR A 440 1.25 25.56 8.42
CA TYR A 440 2.68 25.85 8.35
C TYR A 440 3.51 24.83 9.13
N ILE A 441 4.81 24.80 8.82
CA ILE A 441 5.85 24.13 9.59
C ILE A 441 6.99 25.11 9.85
N LYS A 442 7.77 24.88 10.91
CA LYS A 442 9.06 25.55 11.14
C LYS A 442 10.17 24.51 11.11
N ALA A 443 11.25 24.81 10.40
CA ALA A 443 12.37 23.89 10.21
C ALA A 443 13.68 24.63 9.93
N LYS A 444 14.81 23.93 10.01
CA LYS A 444 16.11 24.47 9.57
C LYS A 444 16.17 24.59 8.05
N ALA A 445 16.82 25.63 7.54
CA ALA A 445 17.06 25.79 6.11
C ALA A 445 18.38 25.12 5.71
N VAL A 446 18.30 24.14 4.80
CA VAL A 446 19.45 23.63 4.06
C VAL A 446 19.47 24.33 2.71
N VAL A 447 20.29 25.38 2.62
CA VAL A 447 20.54 26.15 1.41
C VAL A 447 21.54 25.40 0.54
N THR A 448 21.19 25.12 -0.72
CA THR A 448 22.01 24.25 -1.56
C THR A 448 21.87 24.52 -3.06
N LYS A 449 22.94 24.22 -3.82
CA LYS A 449 22.95 24.20 -5.30
C LYS A 449 22.23 23.00 -5.91
N ARG A 450 21.89 21.98 -5.09
CA ARG A 450 21.18 20.78 -5.55
C ARG A 450 19.77 21.09 -6.02
N ILE A 451 19.13 22.11 -5.43
CA ILE A 451 17.84 22.64 -5.88
C ILE A 451 18.12 23.89 -6.71
N ARG A 452 17.62 23.89 -7.95
CA ARG A 452 17.82 24.98 -8.90
C ARG A 452 16.48 25.59 -9.28
N THR A 453 16.48 26.91 -9.44
CA THR A 453 15.41 27.62 -10.12
C THR A 453 15.33 27.13 -11.56
N LEU A 454 14.14 26.72 -12.01
CA LEU A 454 13.88 26.31 -13.38
C LEU A 454 13.14 27.42 -14.14
N LYS A 455 13.32 27.49 -15.45
CA LYS A 455 12.53 28.37 -16.31
C LYS A 455 11.39 27.58 -16.93
N ALA A 456 10.15 27.98 -16.67
CA ALA A 456 8.96 27.38 -17.26
C ALA A 456 7.94 28.46 -17.63
N ASN A 457 7.43 28.42 -18.87
CA ASN A 457 6.48 29.40 -19.40
C ASN A 457 6.91 30.87 -19.16
N GLY A 458 8.19 31.18 -19.38
CA GLY A 458 8.77 32.51 -19.17
C GLY A 458 8.94 32.94 -17.70
N LYS A 459 8.61 32.08 -16.74
CA LYS A 459 8.73 32.33 -15.29
C LYS A 459 9.90 31.57 -14.69
N ASP A 460 10.50 32.17 -13.67
CA ASP A 460 11.43 31.48 -12.76
C ASP A 460 10.60 30.73 -11.71
N ILE A 461 10.80 29.42 -11.63
CA ILE A 461 10.10 28.51 -10.73
C ILE A 461 11.08 27.96 -9.72
N ASP A 462 10.88 28.32 -8.46
CA ASP A 462 11.63 27.81 -7.33
C ASP A 462 10.87 26.69 -6.62
N THR A 463 11.62 25.73 -6.07
CA THR A 463 11.09 24.58 -5.33
C THR A 463 11.60 24.58 -3.90
N ILE A 464 10.72 24.27 -2.94
CA ILE A 464 11.02 24.01 -1.54
C ILE A 464 10.91 22.51 -1.30
N GLY A 465 12.02 21.89 -0.92
CA GLY A 465 12.07 20.48 -0.59
C GLY A 465 11.72 20.20 0.87
N ILE A 466 10.76 19.32 1.14
CA ILE A 466 10.23 19.05 2.49
C ILE A 466 10.35 17.55 2.82
N PRO A 467 11.46 17.12 3.44
CA PRO A 467 11.58 15.81 4.04
C PRO A 467 10.45 15.49 5.03
N ILE A 468 9.98 14.24 5.04
CA ILE A 468 8.76 13.86 5.79
C ILE A 468 9.00 13.36 7.22
N HIS A 469 10.22 13.25 7.72
CA HIS A 469 10.51 12.25 8.77
C HIS A 469 10.24 12.63 10.22
N TRP A 470 9.91 13.89 10.49
CA TRP A 470 9.77 14.40 11.85
C TRP A 470 8.30 14.53 12.26
N GLY A 471 8.10 14.64 13.57
CA GLY A 471 6.80 14.76 14.22
C GLY A 471 6.97 15.07 15.71
N TYR A 472 5.91 14.91 16.48
CA TYR A 472 5.92 15.21 17.92
C TYR A 472 6.10 13.98 18.82
N GLU A 473 6.15 12.78 18.24
CA GLU A 473 6.51 11.52 18.91
C GLU A 473 7.90 11.02 18.49
N GLY A 474 8.58 10.27 19.36
CA GLY A 474 9.90 9.67 19.07
C GLY A 474 11.05 10.32 19.83
N VAL A 475 12.28 9.92 19.49
CA VAL A 475 13.52 10.31 20.19
C VAL A 475 14.38 11.30 19.41
N ALA A 476 14.06 11.54 18.13
CA ALA A 476 14.61 12.68 17.38
C ALA A 476 14.11 14.01 17.95
N LYS A 477 14.72 15.15 17.57
CA LYS A 477 14.19 16.45 17.97
C LYS A 477 12.77 16.60 17.42
N LYS A 478 11.86 17.06 18.27
CA LYS A 478 10.46 17.30 17.90
C LYS A 478 10.39 18.25 16.70
N GLY A 479 9.50 17.92 15.77
CA GLY A 479 9.26 18.68 14.56
C GLY A 479 7.80 18.60 14.12
N PHE A 480 7.50 19.28 13.03
CA PHE A 480 6.16 19.33 12.45
C PHE A 480 5.93 18.18 11.48
N ILE A 481 4.68 17.73 11.40
CA ILE A 481 4.25 16.83 10.34
C ILE A 481 4.24 17.55 9.00
N ALA A 482 5.02 17.06 8.03
CA ALA A 482 5.13 17.65 6.69
C ALA A 482 3.78 17.76 5.96
N ASN A 483 2.89 16.79 6.19
CA ASN A 483 1.53 16.78 5.63
C ASN A 483 0.59 17.85 6.19
N THR A 484 1.06 18.71 7.10
CA THR A 484 0.40 19.99 7.40
C THR A 484 0.28 20.87 6.14
N LEU A 485 1.17 20.68 5.15
CA LEU A 485 1.26 21.52 3.95
C LEU A 485 0.53 20.95 2.72
N THR A 486 0.27 19.66 2.67
CA THR A 486 -0.10 18.95 1.42
C THR A 486 -1.59 19.04 1.11
N PRO A 487 -1.98 19.14 -0.18
CA PRO A 487 -3.38 19.33 -0.58
C PRO A 487 -4.19 18.03 -0.44
N PHE A 488 -5.48 18.16 -0.11
CA PHE A 488 -6.42 17.04 0.04
C PHE A 488 -7.11 16.73 -1.29
N VAL A 489 -6.32 16.33 -2.29
CA VAL A 489 -6.75 15.94 -3.64
C VAL A 489 -5.82 14.86 -4.16
N GLY A 490 -6.28 14.02 -5.09
CA GLY A 490 -5.49 12.89 -5.58
C GLY A 490 -5.76 12.52 -7.04
N ASP A 491 -5.07 11.46 -7.47
CA ASP A 491 -5.17 10.84 -8.79
C ASP A 491 -6.62 10.48 -9.16
N ALA A 492 -6.98 10.68 -10.43
CA ALA A 492 -8.35 10.46 -10.93
C ALA A 492 -8.82 9.00 -10.80
N ASN A 493 -7.89 8.04 -10.85
CA ASN A 493 -8.22 6.62 -10.82
C ASN A 493 -8.24 6.06 -9.40
N THR A 494 -7.17 6.31 -8.65
CA THR A 494 -6.88 5.66 -7.36
C THR A 494 -7.13 6.56 -6.16
N GLN A 495 -7.32 7.87 -6.38
CA GLN A 495 -7.42 8.87 -5.33
C GLN A 495 -6.12 8.99 -4.49
N THR A 496 -4.99 8.53 -5.02
CA THR A 496 -3.67 8.68 -4.38
C THR A 496 -3.31 10.17 -4.28
N PRO A 497 -3.02 10.71 -3.08
CA PRO A 497 -2.92 12.16 -2.93
C PRO A 497 -1.72 12.81 -3.64
N GLU A 498 -1.91 14.08 -4.04
CA GLU A 498 -0.93 14.92 -4.74
C GLU A 498 0.15 15.47 -3.78
N PHE A 499 0.96 14.59 -3.20
CA PHE A 499 2.00 14.96 -2.23
C PHE A 499 3.27 15.58 -2.84
N LYS A 500 3.42 15.50 -4.16
CA LYS A 500 4.71 15.70 -4.86
C LYS A 500 4.81 17.02 -5.61
N SER A 501 3.70 17.72 -5.82
CA SER A 501 3.69 19.02 -6.46
C SER A 501 2.50 19.82 -5.95
N PHE A 502 2.77 20.84 -5.15
CA PHE A 502 1.76 21.74 -4.59
C PHE A 502 2.39 23.13 -4.36
N LEU A 503 1.67 24.10 -3.82
CA LEU A 503 2.21 25.45 -3.60
C LEU A 503 2.48 25.76 -2.13
N VAL A 504 3.61 26.43 -1.90
CA VAL A 504 4.04 26.94 -0.59
C VAL A 504 4.63 28.34 -0.68
N ASN A 505 4.73 28.99 0.46
CA ASN A 505 5.56 30.16 0.70
C ASN A 505 6.61 29.83 1.78
N VAL A 506 7.71 30.58 1.81
CA VAL A 506 8.74 30.46 2.85
C VAL A 506 9.19 31.83 3.34
N GLU A 507 9.31 31.98 4.66
CA GLU A 507 9.74 33.20 5.33
C GLU A 507 10.74 32.89 6.45
N LYS A 508 11.63 33.83 6.75
CA LYS A 508 12.56 33.73 7.88
C LYS A 508 11.79 33.98 9.19
N VAL A 509 12.10 33.20 10.23
CA VAL A 509 11.49 33.32 11.58
C VAL A 509 12.29 34.27 12.45
#